data_AF-A0A6I1VZI3-F1
#
_entry.id   AF-A0A6I1VZI3-F1
#
_cell.length_a   1.000
_cell.length_b   1.000
_cell.length_c   1.000
_cell.angle_alpha   90.00
_cell.angle_beta   90.00
_cell.angle_gamma   90.00
#
_symmetry.space_group_name_H-M   'P 1'
#
loop_
_entity.id
_entity.type
_entity.pdbx_description
1 polymer ?
#
loop_
_entity_poly.entity_id
_entity_poly.type
_entity_poly.pdbx_seq_one_letter_code
_entity_poly.pdbx_strand_id
1 'polypeptide(L)'
;HSKPDYLARYQHTFNCPRLFDAPDNAFAFARQWLEYPLPLANTITHQAMAERCRKQNLEFTGRQTWLSRIRQLLAAQLNAAPGLEGLAEQMNCSPRTLRRHLHDAGCSYQELLDELRFERAKLLLHETEWPIYRIA
;
A
#
# COMPACT_ATOMS: atom_id res chain seq x y z
N HIS A 1 12.80 -12.49 11.98
CA HIS A 1 12.47 -13.78 11.29
C HIS A 1 13.13 -14.97 11.96
N SER A 2 12.49 -16.14 11.91
CA SER A 2 13.06 -17.38 12.44
C SER A 2 14.21 -17.92 11.60
N LYS A 3 15.08 -18.68 12.28
CA LYS A 3 16.25 -19.29 11.67
C LYS A 3 15.84 -20.27 10.55
N PRO A 4 16.34 -20.09 9.32
CA PRO A 4 16.03 -20.99 8.21
C PRO A 4 16.85 -22.28 8.26
N ASP A 5 16.32 -23.35 7.69
CA ASP A 5 16.97 -24.68 7.62
C ASP A 5 18.29 -24.67 6.84
N TYR A 6 18.47 -23.70 5.93
CA TYR A 6 19.67 -23.52 5.12
C TYR A 6 20.74 -22.64 5.78
N LEU A 7 20.73 -22.45 7.11
CA LEU A 7 21.67 -21.59 7.83
C LEU A 7 23.15 -21.88 7.50
N ALA A 8 23.51 -23.14 7.25
CA ALA A 8 24.88 -23.53 6.91
C ALA A 8 25.43 -22.75 5.71
N ARG A 9 24.59 -22.38 4.74
CA ARG A 9 25.01 -21.55 3.59
C ARG A 9 25.43 -20.15 3.99
N TYR A 10 24.81 -19.60 5.03
CA TYR A 10 25.12 -18.24 5.50
C TYR A 10 26.48 -18.16 6.18
N GLN A 11 26.99 -19.28 6.75
CA GLN A 11 28.32 -19.31 7.36
C GLN A 11 29.43 -19.05 6.33
N HIS A 12 29.25 -19.52 5.09
CA HIS A 12 30.23 -19.33 4.03
C HIS A 12 30.17 -17.93 3.39
N THR A 13 28.98 -17.31 3.36
CA THR A 13 28.78 -16.01 2.70
C THR A 13 28.96 -14.83 3.65
N PHE A 14 28.51 -14.95 4.89
CA PHE A 14 28.48 -13.86 5.86
C PHE A 14 29.42 -14.18 7.02
N ASN A 15 30.62 -13.59 7.01
CA ASN A 15 31.59 -13.75 8.08
C ASN A 15 31.34 -12.74 9.22
N CYS A 16 30.12 -12.72 9.76
CA CYS A 16 29.70 -11.79 10.81
C CYS A 16 28.69 -12.44 11.77
N PRO A 17 28.55 -11.93 13.01
CA PRO A 17 27.51 -12.37 13.94
C PRO A 17 26.11 -12.18 13.34
N ARG A 18 25.21 -13.14 13.59
CA ARG A 18 23.84 -13.13 13.09
C ARG A 18 22.89 -13.48 14.22
N LEU A 19 21.78 -12.77 14.29
CA LEU A 19 20.70 -12.99 15.23
C LEU A 19 19.42 -13.28 14.44
N PHE A 20 18.75 -14.36 14.82
CA PHE A 20 17.41 -14.70 14.33
C PHE A 20 16.41 -14.51 15.48
N ASP A 21 15.12 -14.52 15.15
CA ASP A 21 14.03 -14.34 16.12
C ASP A 21 14.07 -12.97 16.85
N ALA A 22 14.64 -11.96 16.18
CA ALA A 22 14.60 -10.55 16.60
C ALA A 22 13.30 -9.85 16.14
N PRO A 23 12.89 -8.75 16.81
CA PRO A 23 11.70 -7.99 16.43
C PRO A 23 11.80 -7.36 15.04
N ASP A 24 13.01 -6.94 14.65
CA ASP A 24 13.27 -6.24 13.39
C ASP A 24 14.37 -6.91 12.56
N ASN A 25 14.30 -6.72 11.24
CA ASN A 25 15.36 -7.11 10.32
C ASN A 25 16.32 -5.94 10.12
N ALA A 26 17.56 -6.08 10.57
CA ALA A 26 18.59 -5.04 10.45
C ALA A 26 19.97 -5.63 10.17
N PHE A 27 20.85 -4.80 9.62
CA PHE A 27 22.29 -5.05 9.54
C PHE A 27 23.04 -3.87 10.17
N ALA A 28 24.19 -4.15 10.77
CA ALA A 28 25.04 -3.15 11.39
C ALA A 28 26.41 -3.14 10.72
N PHE A 29 27.00 -1.96 10.59
CA PHE A 29 28.33 -1.75 10.06
C PHE A 29 28.97 -0.56 10.78
N ALA A 30 30.30 -0.44 10.69
CA ALA A 30 31.02 0.65 11.33
C ALA A 30 30.61 1.99 10.74
N ARG A 31 30.23 2.96 11.58
CA ARG A 31 29.76 4.28 11.17
C ARG A 31 30.69 4.98 10.16
N GLN A 32 32.01 4.78 10.32
CA GLN A 32 33.03 5.36 9.44
C GLN A 32 32.83 5.01 7.96
N TRP A 33 32.13 3.91 7.63
CA TRP A 33 31.85 3.54 6.24
C TRP A 33 30.89 4.51 5.54
N LEU A 34 30.10 5.29 6.29
CA LEU A 34 29.25 6.34 5.73
C LEU A 34 30.05 7.50 5.12
N GLU A 35 31.31 7.66 5.52
CA GLU A 35 32.19 8.73 5.04
C GLU A 35 32.89 8.37 3.73
N TYR A 36 32.87 7.09 3.34
CA TYR A 36 33.53 6.65 2.11
C TYR A 36 32.67 6.97 0.88
N PRO A 37 33.22 7.70 -0.11
CA PRO A 37 32.52 7.91 -1.37
C PRO A 37 32.35 6.58 -2.10
N LEU A 38 31.19 6.38 -2.74
CA LEU A 38 30.95 5.18 -3.54
C LEU A 38 31.92 5.18 -4.74
N PRO A 39 32.64 4.08 -5.02
CA PRO A 39 33.63 4.03 -6.10
C PRO A 39 33.08 4.34 -7.49
N LEU A 40 31.79 4.06 -7.71
CA LEU A 40 31.07 4.28 -8.97
C LEU A 40 30.11 5.48 -8.89
N ALA A 41 30.30 6.39 -7.93
CA ALA A 41 29.46 7.56 -7.80
C ALA A 41 29.55 8.44 -9.05
N ASN A 42 28.41 8.64 -9.71
CA ASN A 42 28.26 9.56 -10.83
C ASN A 42 27.10 10.50 -10.54
N THR A 43 27.38 11.80 -10.38
CA THR A 43 26.40 12.82 -10.01
C THR A 43 25.31 13.01 -11.06
N ILE A 44 25.65 12.89 -12.34
CA ILE A 44 24.69 13.00 -13.45
C ILE A 44 23.73 11.81 -13.42
N THR A 45 24.26 10.59 -13.31
CA THR A 45 23.44 9.37 -13.22
C THR A 45 22.57 9.39 -11.97
N HIS A 46 23.11 9.83 -10.83
CA HIS A 46 22.37 9.95 -9.58
C HIS A 46 21.16 10.87 -9.73
N GLN A 47 21.34 12.08 -10.28
CA GLN A 47 20.23 13.03 -10.49
C GLN A 47 19.15 12.47 -11.43
N ALA A 48 19.56 11.85 -12.54
CA ALA A 48 18.63 11.26 -13.49
C ALA A 48 17.82 10.11 -12.87
N MET A 49 18.47 9.25 -12.07
CA MET A 49 17.80 8.14 -11.40
C MET A 49 16.92 8.62 -10.25
N ALA A 50 17.34 9.61 -9.47
CA ALA A 50 16.54 10.18 -8.40
C ALA A 50 15.22 10.77 -8.94
N GLU A 51 15.25 11.51 -10.05
CA GLU A 51 14.03 12.05 -10.66
C GLU A 51 13.14 10.93 -11.23
N ARG A 52 13.73 9.87 -11.79
CA ARG A 52 12.97 8.70 -12.25
C ARG A 52 12.28 7.98 -11.08
N CYS A 53 13.00 7.76 -9.98
CA CYS A 53 12.43 7.18 -8.76
C CYS A 53 11.31 8.08 -8.20
N ARG A 54 11.49 9.41 -8.21
CA ARG A 54 10.46 10.35 -7.77
C ARG A 54 9.19 10.24 -8.61
N LYS A 55 9.32 10.16 -9.94
CA LYS A 55 8.18 9.97 -10.86
C LYS A 55 7.48 8.63 -10.62
N GLN A 56 8.23 7.55 -10.51
CA GLN A 56 7.67 6.22 -10.23
C GLN A 56 6.95 6.18 -8.87
N ASN A 57 7.52 6.83 -7.86
CA ASN A 57 6.91 6.93 -6.54
C ASN A 57 5.64 7.80 -6.56
N LEU A 58 5.61 8.88 -7.35
CA LEU A 58 4.40 9.68 -7.57
C LEU A 58 3.32 8.90 -8.32
N GLU A 59 3.66 8.08 -9.30
CA GLU A 59 2.71 7.20 -9.98
C GLU A 59 2.14 6.15 -9.02
N PHE A 60 3.00 5.55 -8.19
CA PHE A 60 2.61 4.55 -7.21
C PHE A 60 1.75 5.14 -6.08
N THR A 61 2.25 6.22 -5.45
CA THR A 61 1.57 6.96 -4.38
C THR A 61 0.31 7.63 -4.90
N GLY A 62 0.32 8.20 -6.10
CA GLY A 62 -0.85 8.85 -6.71
C GLY A 62 -1.99 7.88 -6.96
N ARG A 63 -1.71 6.68 -7.48
CA ARG A 63 -2.72 5.62 -7.65
C ARG A 63 -3.26 5.13 -6.31
N GLN A 64 -2.38 4.88 -5.33
CA GLN A 64 -2.82 4.48 -3.98
C GLN A 64 -3.61 5.58 -3.27
N THR A 65 -3.21 6.84 -3.41
CA THR A 65 -3.92 8.00 -2.84
C THR A 65 -5.29 8.17 -3.50
N TRP A 66 -5.39 7.96 -4.81
CA TRP A 66 -6.64 8.06 -5.55
C TRP A 66 -7.64 6.97 -5.13
N LEU A 67 -7.23 5.70 -5.06
CA LEU A 67 -8.08 4.62 -4.54
C LEU A 67 -8.46 4.81 -3.07
N SER A 68 -7.50 5.24 -2.24
CA SER A 68 -7.76 5.52 -0.83
C SER A 68 -8.80 6.62 -0.65
N ARG A 69 -8.73 7.68 -1.47
CA ARG A 69 -9.72 8.76 -1.48
C ARG A 69 -11.12 8.27 -1.89
N ILE A 70 -11.21 7.40 -2.89
CA ILE A 70 -12.49 6.78 -3.28
C ILE A 70 -13.07 5.96 -2.12
N ARG A 71 -12.24 5.10 -1.50
CA ARG A 71 -12.64 4.30 -0.34
C ARG A 71 -13.14 5.17 0.80
N GLN A 72 -12.46 6.27 1.10
CA GLN A 72 -12.88 7.23 2.13
C GLN A 72 -14.23 7.89 1.80
N LEU A 73 -14.42 8.36 0.56
CA LEU A 73 -15.67 8.99 0.14
C LEU A 73 -16.86 8.02 0.20
N LEU A 74 -16.66 6.78 -0.26
CA LEU A 74 -17.68 5.73 -0.21
C LEU A 74 -17.99 5.30 1.22
N ALA A 75 -16.96 5.13 2.07
CA ALA A 75 -17.14 4.75 3.46
C ALA A 75 -17.94 5.82 4.25
N ALA A 76 -17.70 7.11 3.98
CA ALA A 76 -18.43 8.20 4.61
C ALA A 76 -19.92 8.27 4.19
N GLN A 77 -20.26 7.70 3.02
CA GLN A 77 -21.59 7.78 2.41
C GLN A 77 -22.23 6.40 2.25
N LEU A 78 -21.78 5.36 2.97
CA LEU A 78 -22.22 3.96 2.80
C LEU A 78 -23.75 3.78 2.82
N ASN A 79 -24.46 4.52 3.66
CA ASN A 79 -25.92 4.46 3.79
C ASN A 79 -26.66 5.03 2.55
N ALA A 80 -26.04 5.94 1.83
CA ALA A 80 -26.58 6.61 0.65
C ALA A 80 -25.46 6.74 -0.40
N ALA A 81 -24.85 5.60 -0.75
CA ALA A 81 -23.66 5.59 -1.58
C ALA A 81 -23.96 6.22 -2.95
N PRO A 82 -23.17 7.20 -3.40
CA PRO A 82 -23.39 7.83 -4.69
C PRO A 82 -23.21 6.80 -5.80
N GLY A 83 -24.03 6.84 -6.85
CA GLY A 83 -23.78 6.05 -8.06
C GLY A 83 -22.41 6.34 -8.68
N LEU A 84 -22.00 5.55 -9.68
CA LEU A 84 -20.71 5.73 -10.36
C LEU A 84 -20.55 7.18 -10.89
N GLU A 85 -21.64 7.76 -11.40
CA GLU A 85 -21.72 9.13 -11.91
C GLU A 85 -21.48 10.15 -10.79
N GLY A 86 -22.18 10.02 -9.66
CA GLY A 86 -22.03 10.92 -8.52
C GLY A 86 -20.64 10.82 -7.88
N LEU A 87 -20.07 9.61 -7.80
CA LEU A 87 -18.70 9.42 -7.34
C LEU A 87 -17.68 10.05 -8.31
N ALA A 88 -17.93 9.97 -9.62
CA ALA A 88 -17.05 10.57 -10.62
C ALA A 88 -17.03 12.10 -10.50
N GLU A 89 -18.18 12.74 -10.27
CA GLU A 89 -18.30 14.17 -9.98
C GLU A 89 -17.52 14.55 -8.72
N GLN A 90 -17.67 13.81 -7.62
CA GLN A 90 -16.92 14.04 -6.37
C GLN A 90 -15.40 13.90 -6.56
N MET A 91 -14.98 13.04 -7.49
CA MET A 91 -13.58 12.81 -7.86
C MET A 91 -13.08 13.76 -8.97
N ASN A 92 -13.90 14.73 -9.42
CA ASN A 92 -13.60 15.67 -10.51
C ASN A 92 -13.14 14.97 -11.80
N CYS A 93 -13.81 13.87 -12.17
CA CYS A 93 -13.47 13.11 -13.37
C CYS A 93 -14.74 12.58 -14.09
N SER A 94 -14.58 12.10 -15.32
CA SER A 94 -15.69 11.44 -16.03
C SER A 94 -15.93 10.02 -15.48
N PRO A 95 -17.17 9.47 -15.56
CA PRO A 95 -17.45 8.08 -15.19
C PRO A 95 -16.58 7.07 -15.95
N ARG A 96 -16.24 7.37 -17.20
CA ARG A 96 -15.31 6.57 -18.02
C ARG A 96 -13.91 6.55 -17.44
N THR A 97 -13.41 7.70 -16.97
CA THR A 97 -12.09 7.82 -16.32
C THR A 97 -12.07 7.05 -14.99
N LEU A 98 -13.12 7.21 -14.17
CA LEU A 98 -13.29 6.49 -12.90
C LEU A 98 -13.28 4.98 -13.11
N ARG A 99 -14.08 4.48 -14.07
CA ARG A 99 -14.16 3.04 -14.38
C ARG A 99 -12.83 2.47 -14.85
N ARG A 100 -12.09 3.21 -15.69
CA ARG A 100 -10.76 2.79 -16.16
C ARG A 100 -9.77 2.68 -15.01
N HIS A 101 -9.70 3.68 -14.14
CA HIS A 101 -8.76 3.65 -13.03
C HIS A 101 -9.10 2.58 -11.98
N LEU A 102 -10.38 2.28 -11.73
CA LEU A 102 -10.79 1.13 -10.91
C LEU A 102 -10.34 -0.18 -11.57
N HIS A 103 -10.57 -0.33 -12.88
CA HIS A 103 -10.12 -1.51 -13.62
C HIS A 103 -8.60 -1.68 -13.61
N ASP A 104 -7.84 -0.60 -13.82
CA ASP A 104 -6.37 -0.59 -13.75
C ASP A 104 -5.85 -0.95 -12.34
N ALA A 105 -6.68 -0.72 -11.31
CA ALA A 105 -6.44 -1.11 -9.93
C ALA A 105 -6.89 -2.54 -9.61
N GLY A 106 -7.50 -3.24 -10.56
CA GLY A 106 -7.98 -4.61 -10.39
C GLY A 106 -9.30 -4.72 -9.64
N CYS A 107 -10.12 -3.67 -9.58
CA CYS A 107 -11.44 -3.71 -8.94
C CYS A 107 -12.52 -3.00 -9.76
N SER A 108 -13.78 -3.26 -9.42
CA SER A 108 -14.94 -2.54 -9.92
C SER A 108 -15.60 -1.72 -8.82
N TYR A 109 -16.49 -0.81 -9.22
CA TYR A 109 -17.26 0.01 -8.28
C TYR A 109 -18.12 -0.86 -7.34
N GLN A 110 -18.79 -1.88 -7.87
CA GLN A 110 -19.65 -2.77 -7.09
C GLN A 110 -18.84 -3.60 -6.09
N GLU A 111 -17.74 -4.22 -6.53
CA GLU A 111 -16.86 -4.98 -5.62
C GLU A 111 -16.34 -4.11 -4.47
N LEU A 112 -15.94 -2.87 -4.77
CA LEU A 112 -15.47 -1.94 -3.75
C LEU A 112 -16.58 -1.55 -2.76
N LEU A 113 -17.80 -1.33 -3.25
CA LEU A 113 -18.94 -1.00 -2.39
C LEU A 113 -19.33 -2.17 -1.49
N ASP A 114 -19.34 -3.39 -2.04
CA ASP A 114 -19.68 -4.60 -1.30
C ASP A 114 -18.62 -4.93 -0.25
N GLU A 115 -17.33 -4.74 -0.56
CA GLU A 115 -16.24 -4.87 0.41
C GLU A 115 -16.42 -3.91 1.60
N LEU A 116 -16.73 -2.64 1.32
CA LEU A 116 -16.94 -1.63 2.37
C LEU A 116 -18.19 -1.91 3.22
N ARG A 117 -19.28 -2.38 2.59
CA ARG A 117 -20.50 -2.79 3.30
C ARG A 117 -20.24 -3.99 4.21
N PHE A 118 -19.48 -4.96 3.73
CA PHE A 118 -19.12 -6.15 4.48
C PHE A 118 -18.25 -5.81 5.71
N GLU A 119 -17.24 -4.95 5.53
CA GLU A 119 -16.43 -4.45 6.66
C GLU A 119 -17.28 -3.68 7.67
N ARG A 120 -18.23 -2.85 7.22
CA ARG A 120 -19.15 -2.15 8.13
C ARG A 120 -20.07 -3.12 8.87
N ALA A 121 -20.59 -4.14 8.20
CA ALA A 121 -21.43 -5.17 8.80
C ALA A 121 -20.67 -5.96 9.88
N LYS A 122 -19.41 -6.35 9.62
CA LYS A 122 -18.54 -6.97 10.63
C LYS A 122 -18.36 -6.10 11.87
N LEU A 123 -18.06 -4.81 11.68
CA LEU A 123 -17.92 -3.87 12.79
C LEU A 123 -19.20 -3.78 13.61
N LEU A 124 -20.36 -3.67 12.95
CA LEU A 124 -21.66 -3.61 13.64
C LEU A 124 -21.96 -4.91 14.40
N LEU A 125 -21.65 -6.07 13.83
CA LEU A 125 -21.80 -7.37 14.51
C LEU A 125 -20.88 -7.52 15.73
N HIS A 126 -19.74 -6.82 15.76
CA HIS A 126 -18.81 -6.87 16.89
C HIS A 126 -19.12 -5.80 17.96
N GLU A 127 -19.60 -4.63 17.56
CA GLU A 127 -19.84 -3.48 18.46
C GLU A 127 -21.26 -3.44 19.03
N THR A 128 -22.23 -4.16 18.45
CA THR A 128 -23.64 -4.07 18.86
C THR A 128 -24.29 -5.44 18.99
N GLU A 129 -25.15 -5.63 20.01
CA GLU A 129 -26.08 -6.77 20.10
C GLU A 129 -27.27 -6.63 19.12
N TRP A 130 -27.06 -6.03 17.95
CA TRP A 130 -28.15 -5.79 17.02
C TRP A 130 -28.51 -7.09 16.28
N PRO A 131 -29.81 -7.45 16.23
CA PRO A 131 -30.24 -8.62 15.48
C PRO A 131 -29.90 -8.45 13.99
N ILE A 132 -29.45 -9.55 13.35
CA ILE A 132 -28.93 -9.61 11.98
C ILE A 132 -29.81 -8.91 10.94
N TYR A 133 -31.15 -8.89 11.12
CA TYR A 133 -32.08 -8.27 10.17
C TYR A 133 -31.94 -6.74 10.05
N ARG A 134 -31.26 -6.07 10.99
CA ARG A 134 -31.02 -4.61 10.94
C ARG A 134 -29.73 -4.22 10.20
N ILE A 135 -28.93 -5.19 9.78
CA ILE A 135 -27.63 -4.97 9.12
C ILE A 135 -27.73 -5.17 7.59
N ALA A 136 -28.89 -5.62 7.10
CA ALA A 136 -29.18 -5.87 5.67
C ALA A 136 -29.86 -4.68 4.98
#